data_AF-L7W165-F1
#
_entry.id   AF-L7W165-F1
#
_cell.length_a   1.000
_cell.length_b   1.000
_cell.length_c   1.000
_cell.angle_alpha   90.00
_cell.angle_beta   90.00
_cell.angle_gamma   90.00
#
_symmetry.space_group_name_H-M   'P 1'
#
loop_
_entity.id
_entity.type
_entity.pdbx_description
1 polymer ?
#
loop_
_entity_poly.entity_id
_entity_poly.type
_entity_poly.pdbx_seq_one_letter_code
_entity_poly.pdbx_strand_id
1 'polypeptide(L)'
;MKDIFKYVISGLIAVLIFYSITSLMESNKEKEQLLAETALIEKEIKNVSKLVVTEMKYAKVYTYESTKSYGWDFFSSQKSALLVSNATAQISYNLKKLKYEVNPQNKTITLLYLNQSFL
;
A
#
# COMPACT_ATOMS: atom_id res chain seq x y z
N MET A 1 38.69 -56.01 19.02
CA MET A 1 37.28 -55.55 18.99
C MET A 1 37.08 -54.16 19.60
N LYS A 2 37.74 -53.82 20.72
CA LYS A 2 37.59 -52.50 21.39
C LYS A 2 38.03 -51.29 20.54
N ASP A 3 39.00 -51.46 19.65
CA ASP A 3 39.55 -50.34 18.87
C ASP A 3 38.60 -49.89 17.75
N ILE A 4 37.92 -50.83 17.10
CA ILE A 4 36.89 -50.57 16.08
C ILE A 4 35.73 -49.77 16.69
N PHE A 5 35.33 -50.09 17.92
CA PHE A 5 34.24 -49.39 18.62
C PHE A 5 34.57 -47.91 18.92
N LYS A 6 35.84 -47.59 19.18
CA LYS A 6 36.29 -46.19 19.38
C LYS A 6 36.18 -45.35 18.11
N TYR A 7 36.51 -45.92 16.95
CA TYR A 7 36.37 -45.22 15.66
C TYR A 7 34.91 -44.96 15.29
N VAL A 8 34.02 -45.92 15.57
CA VAL A 8 32.57 -45.74 15.35
C VAL A 8 31.99 -44.63 16.23
N ILE A 9 32.37 -44.59 17.52
CA ILE A 9 31.95 -43.53 18.44
C ILE A 9 32.49 -42.15 18.02
N SER A 10 33.75 -42.07 17.60
CA SER A 10 34.36 -40.83 17.10
C SER A 10 33.61 -40.28 15.88
N GLY A 11 33.27 -41.14 14.92
CA GLY A 11 32.49 -40.73 13.74
C GLY A 11 31.10 -40.22 14.10
N LEU A 12 30.43 -40.86 15.07
CA LEU A 12 29.09 -40.47 15.50
C LEU A 12 29.07 -39.10 16.21
N ILE A 13 30.12 -38.81 16.98
CA ILE A 13 30.33 -37.51 17.62
C ILE A 13 30.59 -36.41 16.58
N ALA A 14 31.40 -36.69 15.56
CA ALA A 14 31.68 -35.73 14.50
C ALA A 14 30.41 -35.34 13.71
N VAL A 15 29.53 -36.30 13.44
CA VAL A 15 28.23 -36.04 12.76
C VAL A 15 27.31 -35.20 13.63
N LEU A 16 27.23 -35.47 14.94
CA LEU A 16 26.43 -34.68 15.89
C LEU A 16 26.90 -33.22 16.00
N ILE A 17 28.22 -33.00 16.02
CA ILE A 17 28.81 -31.67 16.06
C ILE A 17 28.52 -30.93 14.75
N PHE A 18 28.72 -31.59 13.61
CA PHE A 18 28.45 -31.00 12.30
C PHE A 18 26.98 -30.57 12.18
N TYR A 19 26.04 -31.47 12.54
CA TYR A 19 24.61 -31.19 12.52
C TYR A 19 24.20 -30.04 13.46
N SER A 20 24.83 -29.95 14.64
CA SER A 20 24.56 -28.87 15.60
C SER A 20 25.03 -27.52 15.08
N ILE A 21 26.21 -27.45 14.46
CA ILE A 21 26.75 -26.21 13.90
C ILE A 21 25.90 -25.74 12.71
N THR A 22 25.49 -26.65 11.82
CA THR A 22 24.66 -26.30 10.66
C THR A 22 23.30 -25.78 11.10
N SER A 23 22.63 -26.46 12.04
CA SER A 23 21.30 -26.06 12.54
C SER A 23 21.31 -24.68 13.22
N LEU A 24 22.33 -24.40 14.03
CA LEU A 24 22.49 -23.08 14.65
C LEU A 24 22.69 -21.98 13.60
N MET A 25 23.51 -22.24 12.58
CA MET A 25 23.81 -21.27 11.54
C MET A 25 22.61 -21.00 10.61
N GLU A 26 21.79 -22.01 10.32
CA GLU A 26 20.56 -21.88 9.54
C GLU A 26 19.51 -21.02 10.26
N SER A 27 19.30 -21.28 11.56
CA SER A 27 18.33 -20.52 12.36
C SER A 27 18.68 -19.02 12.48
N ASN A 28 19.97 -18.67 12.44
CA ASN A 28 20.42 -17.29 12.45
C ASN A 28 20.24 -16.63 11.09
N LYS A 29 20.52 -17.33 9.99
CA LYS A 29 20.31 -16.84 8.62
C LYS A 29 18.84 -16.56 8.33
N GLU A 30 17.94 -17.44 8.76
CA GLU A 30 16.49 -17.23 8.59
C GLU A 30 16.03 -15.98 9.35
N LYS A 31 16.48 -15.77 10.59
CA LYS A 31 16.16 -14.56 11.36
C LYS A 31 16.72 -13.30 10.72
N GLU A 32 17.96 -13.31 10.25
CA GLU A 32 18.57 -12.17 9.55
C GLU A 32 17.83 -11.85 8.24
N GLN A 33 17.47 -12.86 7.45
CA GLN A 33 16.67 -12.69 6.24
C GLN A 33 15.29 -12.10 6.54
N LEU A 34 14.59 -12.61 7.57
CA LEU A 34 13.28 -12.08 7.98
C LEU A 34 13.37 -10.62 8.45
N LEU A 35 14.41 -10.27 9.21
CA LEU A 35 14.65 -8.89 9.65
C LEU A 35 14.95 -7.97 8.46
N ALA A 36 15.78 -8.41 7.52
CA ALA A 36 16.12 -7.64 6.33
C ALA A 36 14.90 -7.41 5.41
N GLU A 37 14.11 -8.44 5.16
CA GLU A 37 12.88 -8.33 4.37
C GLU A 37 11.85 -7.41 5.02
N THR A 38 11.67 -7.52 6.34
CA THR A 38 10.75 -6.64 7.09
C THR A 38 11.19 -5.19 6.99
N ALA A 39 12.48 -4.91 7.14
CA ALA A 39 13.04 -3.56 7.03
C ALA A 39 12.85 -2.96 5.62
N LEU A 40 12.93 -3.78 4.57
CA LEU A 40 12.66 -3.32 3.20
C LEU A 40 11.19 -2.93 3.03
N ILE A 41 10.26 -3.75 3.51
CA ILE A 41 8.82 -3.46 3.44
C ILE A 41 8.48 -2.16 4.19
N GLU A 42 9.02 -1.97 5.39
CA GLU A 42 8.85 -0.72 6.14
C GLU A 42 9.38 0.50 5.39
N LYS A 43 10.53 0.34 4.72
CA LYS A 43 11.14 1.40 3.90
C LYS A 43 10.26 1.77 2.70
N GLU A 44 9.69 0.78 2.01
CA GLU A 44 8.79 1.01 0.88
C GLU A 44 7.55 1.81 1.33
N ILE A 45 6.90 1.41 2.42
CA ILE A 45 5.74 2.15 2.98
C ILE A 45 6.10 3.57 3.36
N LYS A 46 7.27 3.78 3.96
CA LYS A 46 7.76 5.13 4.30
C LYS A 46 8.00 6.00 3.07
N ASN A 47 8.35 5.39 1.94
CA ASN A 47 8.62 6.08 0.69
C ASN A 47 7.33 6.48 -0.05
N VAL A 48 6.20 5.81 0.20
CA VAL A 48 4.89 6.19 -0.35
C VAL A 48 4.23 7.26 0.53
N SER A 49 3.98 8.44 -0.02
CA SER A 49 3.47 9.57 0.75
C SER A 49 1.95 9.80 0.64
N LYS A 50 1.31 9.30 -0.43
CA LYS A 50 -0.07 9.65 -0.79
C LYS A 50 -0.84 8.42 -1.27
N LEU A 51 -1.96 8.13 -0.62
CA LEU A 51 -2.96 7.16 -1.08
C LEU A 51 -4.15 7.93 -1.66
N VAL A 52 -4.43 7.73 -2.94
CA VAL A 52 -5.60 8.29 -3.62
C VAL A 52 -6.73 7.28 -3.48
N VAL A 53 -7.81 7.65 -2.79
CA VAL A 53 -8.90 6.70 -2.45
C VAL A 53 -10.11 6.92 -3.34
N THR A 54 -10.40 8.16 -3.76
CA THR A 54 -11.55 8.42 -4.61
C THR A 54 -11.29 9.62 -5.52
N GLU A 55 -11.49 9.41 -6.82
CA GLU A 55 -11.52 10.46 -7.84
C GLU A 55 -12.97 10.68 -8.26
N MET A 56 -13.51 11.86 -7.97
CA MET A 56 -14.86 12.25 -8.36
C MET A 56 -14.77 13.21 -9.54
N LYS A 57 -15.37 12.82 -10.67
CA LYS A 57 -15.53 13.68 -11.85
C LYS A 57 -16.95 14.24 -11.86
N TYR A 58 -17.09 15.55 -11.82
CA TYR A 58 -18.36 16.25 -11.82
C TYR A 58 -18.48 17.12 -13.06
N ALA A 59 -19.47 16.84 -13.91
CA ALA A 59 -19.79 17.66 -15.08
C ALA A 59 -21.22 18.18 -14.92
N LYS A 60 -21.39 19.50 -14.78
CA LYS A 60 -22.70 20.14 -14.69
C LYS A 60 -23.00 20.91 -15.97
N VAL A 61 -24.13 20.58 -16.61
CA VAL A 61 -24.62 21.23 -17.82
C VAL A 61 -25.72 22.21 -17.42
N TYR A 62 -25.59 23.47 -17.83
CA TYR A 62 -26.59 24.51 -17.66
C TYR A 62 -27.15 24.90 -19.03
N THR A 63 -28.46 24.77 -19.22
CA THR A 63 -29.15 25.28 -20.40
C THR A 63 -29.67 26.67 -20.11
N TYR A 64 -29.16 27.67 -20.82
CA TYR A 64 -29.70 29.03 -20.77
C TYR A 64 -30.61 29.25 -21.97
N GLU A 65 -31.90 29.46 -21.72
CA GLU A 65 -32.88 29.84 -22.75
C GLU A 65 -33.14 31.34 -22.67
N SER A 66 -32.65 32.09 -23.67
CA SER A 66 -32.93 33.53 -23.75
C SER A 66 -34.15 33.76 -24.64
N THR A 67 -35.29 34.09 -24.03
CA THR A 67 -36.47 34.59 -24.76
C THR A 67 -36.43 36.11 -24.73
N LYS A 68 -35.90 36.74 -25.79
CA LYS A 68 -35.93 38.20 -25.94
C LYS A 68 -37.16 38.59 -26.77
N SER A 69 -38.30 38.79 -26.11
CA SER A 69 -39.49 39.36 -26.73
C SER A 69 -39.34 40.88 -26.80
N TYR A 70 -38.94 41.38 -27.97
CA TYR A 70 -39.11 42.80 -28.32
C TYR A 70 -40.51 42.90 -28.94
N GLY A 71 -41.35 43.81 -28.45
CA GLY A 71 -42.82 43.82 -28.59
C GLY A 71 -43.43 43.96 -30.00
N TRP A 72 -42.78 43.49 -31.06
CA TRP A 72 -43.32 43.37 -32.42
C TRP A 72 -43.17 41.91 -32.88
N ASP A 73 -44.30 41.25 -33.03
CA ASP A 73 -44.55 39.86 -32.64
C ASP A 73 -44.40 38.83 -33.78
N PHE A 74 -43.29 38.83 -34.53
CA PHE A 74 -43.15 37.87 -35.66
C PHE A 74 -41.81 37.13 -35.80
N PHE A 75 -40.80 37.43 -34.99
CA PHE A 75 -39.53 36.68 -34.99
C PHE A 75 -39.00 36.46 -33.57
N SER A 76 -39.69 35.63 -32.80
CA SER A 76 -39.15 35.10 -31.54
C SER A 76 -38.10 34.02 -31.84
N SER A 77 -36.84 34.42 -31.92
CA SER A 77 -35.73 33.46 -32.05
C SER A 77 -35.33 32.96 -30.66
N GLN A 78 -35.70 31.71 -30.32
CA GLN A 78 -35.22 31.04 -29.12
C GLN A 78 -33.75 30.65 -29.33
N LYS A 79 -32.83 31.37 -28.70
CA LYS A 79 -31.42 30.97 -28.64
C LYS A 79 -31.17 30.26 -27.32
N SER A 80 -30.94 28.95 -27.40
CA SER A 80 -30.51 28.13 -26.27
C SER A 80 -28.99 27.95 -26.32
N ALA A 81 -28.30 28.24 -25.21
CA ALA A 81 -26.86 28.03 -25.06
C ALA A 81 -26.60 27.02 -23.94
N LEU A 82 -25.76 26.02 -24.20
CA LEU A 82 -25.36 24.99 -23.24
C LEU A 82 -24.00 25.35 -22.64
N LEU A 83 -23.95 25.67 -21.35
CA LEU A 83 -22.70 25.81 -20.61
C LEU A 83 -22.35 24.49 -19.92
N VAL A 84 -21.20 23.91 -20.24
CA VAL A 84 -20.68 22.69 -19.61
C VAL A 84 -19.53 23.05 -18.68
N SER A 85 -19.67 22.81 -17.38
CA SER A 85 -18.59 22.97 -16.39
C SER A 85 -18.08 21.61 -15.94
N ASN A 86 -16.79 21.35 -16.13
CA ASN A 86 -16.12 20.12 -15.72
C ASN A 86 -15.23 20.40 -14.49
N ALA A 87 -15.43 19.65 -13.42
CA ALA A 87 -14.63 19.70 -12.20
C ALA A 87 -14.17 18.30 -11.81
N THR A 88 -12.93 18.19 -11.33
CA THR A 88 -12.36 16.94 -10.80
C THR A 88 -12.00 17.18 -9.34
N ALA A 89 -12.61 16.42 -8.43
CA ALA A 89 -12.29 16.41 -7.01
C ALA A 89 -11.57 15.11 -6.66
N GLN A 90 -10.49 15.19 -5.89
CA GLN A 90 -9.70 14.03 -5.46
C GLN A 90 -9.57 14.02 -3.94
N ILE A 91 -10.00 12.94 -3.28
CA ILE A 91 -9.75 12.73 -1.85
C ILE A 91 -8.51 11.87 -1.72
N SER A 92 -7.49 12.41 -1.03
CA SER A 92 -6.20 11.77 -0.84
C SER A 92 -5.79 11.77 0.62
N TYR A 93 -5.25 10.64 1.09
CA TYR A 93 -4.75 10.49 2.45
C TYR A 93 -3.23 10.46 2.47
N ASN A 94 -2.64 11.09 3.49
CA ASN A 94 -1.19 11.07 3.72
C ASN A 94 -0.81 9.78 4.47
N LEU A 95 -0.15 8.86 3.77
CA LEU A 95 0.27 7.57 4.33
C LEU A 95 1.32 7.72 5.44
N LYS A 96 2.03 8.85 5.52
CA LYS A 96 2.97 9.11 6.65
C LYS A 96 2.26 9.25 8.00
N LYS A 97 0.95 9.54 7.99
CA LYS A 97 0.12 9.62 9.20
C LYS A 97 -0.61 8.30 9.52
N LEU A 98 -0.38 7.25 8.75
CA LEU A 98 -0.98 5.93 8.94
C LEU A 98 -0.40 5.26 10.18
N LYS A 99 -1.26 4.78 11.07
CA LYS A 99 -0.86 3.86 12.13
C LYS A 99 -0.96 2.43 11.60
N TYR A 100 0.12 1.68 11.74
CA TYR A 100 0.22 0.30 11.30
C TYR A 100 1.04 -0.52 12.30
N GLU A 101 0.77 -1.81 12.35
CA GLU A 101 1.53 -2.80 13.10
C GLU A 101 2.17 -3.78 12.13
N VAL A 102 3.44 -4.11 12.38
CA VAL A 102 4.21 -5.05 11.57
C VAL A 102 4.32 -6.37 12.32
N ASN A 103 3.86 -7.45 11.70
CA ASN A 103 4.11 -8.80 12.16
C ASN A 103 5.21 -9.44 11.30
N PRO A 104 6.48 -9.44 11.76
CA PRO A 104 7.61 -9.96 10.98
C PRO A 104 7.55 -11.48 10.79
N GLN A 105 6.93 -12.23 11.71
CA GLN A 105 6.83 -13.69 11.63
C GLN A 105 5.92 -14.12 10.48
N ASN A 106 4.79 -13.42 10.32
CA ASN A 106 3.81 -13.69 9.27
C ASN A 106 3.99 -12.80 8.04
N LYS A 107 5.06 -12.00 7.97
CA LYS A 107 5.31 -10.99 6.92
C LYS A 107 4.07 -10.16 6.59
N THR A 108 3.27 -9.84 7.60
CA THR A 108 1.96 -9.21 7.45
C THR A 108 1.96 -7.85 8.11
N ILE A 109 1.37 -6.85 7.46
CA ILE A 109 1.18 -5.51 8.00
C ILE A 109 -0.29 -5.27 8.21
N THR A 110 -0.65 -4.92 9.44
CA THR A 110 -2.02 -4.58 9.80
C THR A 110 -2.16 -3.06 9.82
N LEU A 111 -3.00 -2.54 8.93
CA LEU A 111 -3.35 -1.13 8.91
C LEU A 111 -4.40 -0.88 9.99
N LEU A 112 -4.09 -0.01 10.95
CA LEU A 112 -5.00 0.27 12.07
C LEU A 112 -5.99 1.38 11.72
N TYR A 113 -5.50 2.60 11.57
CA TYR A 113 -6.33 3.76 11.21
C TYR A 113 -5.48 4.96 10.74
N LEU A 114 -6.14 5.88 10.05
CA LEU A 114 -5.60 7.20 9.66
C LEU A 114 -6.27 8.28 10.50
N ASN A 115 -5.48 9.11 11.19
CA ASN A 115 -6.02 10.29 11.87
C ASN A 115 -6.39 11.35 10.82
N GLN A 116 -7.67 11.68 10.73
CA GLN A 116 -8.25 12.51 9.68
C GLN A 116 -8.28 13.97 10.12
N SER A 117 -7.49 14.82 9.45
CA SER A 117 -7.66 16.28 9.50
C SER A 117 -8.17 16.73 8.14
N PHE A 118 -9.46 17.01 8.03
CA PHE A 118 -10.04 17.72 6.90
C PHE A 118 -9.52 19.16 6.94
N LEU A 119 -8.71 19.54 5.96
CA LEU A 119 -8.44 20.93 5.60
C LEU A 119 -9.16 21.21 4.28
#